data_AF-A0AAV2S887-F1
#
_entry.id   AF-A0AAV2S887-F1
#
_cell.length_a   1.000
_cell.length_b   1.000
_cell.length_c   1.000
_cell.angle_alpha   90.00
_cell.angle_beta   90.00
_cell.angle_gamma   90.00
#
_symmetry.space_group_name_H-M   'P 1'
#
loop_
_entity.id
_entity.type
_entity.pdbx_description
1 polymer ?
#
loop_
_entity_poly.entity_id
_entity_poly.type
_entity_poly.pdbx_seq_one_letter_code
_entity_poly.pdbx_strand_id
1 'polypeptide(L)'
;MYGVGASEHVSTELVMTSSPTVTSSSSVQFGHPLYSHGVCRWPGCGVRCTNVFDFNRHLHSCHPLDDVSMAQAQLQMHIVNQQLKQLNNERKRLQVLISN
;
A
#
# COMPACT_ATOMS: atom_id res chain seq x y z
N MET A 1 -52.98 -2.72 13.89
CA MET A 1 -52.57 -3.96 14.59
C MET A 1 -52.25 -5.05 13.58
N TYR A 2 -51.14 -4.95 12.86
CA TYR A 2 -50.45 -6.05 12.15
C TYR A 2 -49.02 -5.48 11.91
N GLY A 3 -48.02 -5.74 12.76
CA GLY A 3 -47.32 -7.01 12.89
C GLY A 3 -46.07 -6.98 12.01
N VAL A 4 -45.09 -6.11 12.31
CA VAL A 4 -43.79 -6.08 11.64
C VAL A 4 -42.94 -7.24 12.16
N GLY A 5 -42.69 -8.23 11.30
CA GLY A 5 -41.83 -9.37 11.58
C GLY A 5 -40.38 -8.92 11.76
N ALA A 6 -39.79 -9.28 12.89
CA ALA A 6 -38.37 -9.13 13.15
C ALA A 6 -37.60 -10.05 12.18
N SER A 7 -36.79 -9.47 11.30
CA SER A 7 -35.76 -10.24 10.59
C SER A 7 -34.64 -10.54 11.57
N GLU A 8 -34.57 -11.80 11.96
CA GLU A 8 -33.46 -12.42 12.67
C GLU A 8 -32.22 -12.36 11.76
N HIS A 9 -31.32 -11.41 12.01
CA HIS A 9 -30.01 -11.42 11.39
C HIS A 9 -29.14 -12.45 12.13
N VAL A 10 -29.11 -13.64 11.53
CA VAL A 10 -28.23 -14.76 11.89
C VAL A 10 -26.77 -14.31 11.89
N SER A 11 -26.09 -14.49 13.03
CA SER A 11 -24.66 -14.28 13.18
C SER A 11 -23.92 -15.17 12.20
N THR A 12 -23.27 -14.57 11.19
CA THR A 12 -22.38 -15.31 10.29
C THR A 12 -21.04 -15.47 11.01
N GLU A 13 -20.90 -16.54 11.79
CA GLU A 13 -19.61 -16.94 12.32
C GLU A 13 -18.72 -17.38 11.15
N LEU A 14 -17.69 -16.58 10.86
CA LEU A 14 -16.62 -16.96 9.94
C LEU A 14 -15.81 -18.10 10.59
N VAL A 15 -16.21 -19.34 10.32
CA VAL A 15 -15.38 -20.52 10.56
C VAL A 15 -14.18 -20.43 9.62
N MET A 16 -13.04 -19.97 10.14
CA MET A 16 -11.75 -20.17 9.49
C MET A 16 -11.43 -21.66 9.58
N THR A 17 -11.56 -22.34 8.44
CA THR A 17 -11.14 -23.72 8.24
C THR A 17 -9.65 -23.83 8.51
N SER A 18 -9.32 -24.53 9.61
CA SER A 18 -7.98 -24.93 9.96
C SER A 18 -7.53 -26.08 9.05
N SER A 19 -6.36 -25.93 8.46
CA SER A 19 -5.54 -27.08 8.07
C SER A 19 -4.07 -26.79 8.38
N PRO A 20 -3.31 -27.79 8.89
CA PRO A 20 -2.11 -27.54 9.69
C PRO A 20 -0.84 -27.70 8.86
N THR A 21 0.13 -26.81 9.05
CA THR A 21 1.53 -27.09 8.70
C THR A 21 2.48 -26.23 9.52
N VAL A 22 3.03 -26.87 10.56
CA VAL A 22 4.35 -26.69 11.20
C VAL A 22 4.96 -25.29 11.28
N THR A 23 4.91 -24.76 12.51
CA THR A 23 6.00 -24.11 13.28
C THR A 23 6.87 -23.07 12.57
N SER A 24 6.61 -21.80 12.87
CA SER A 24 7.65 -20.89 13.38
C SER A 24 7.00 -19.80 14.24
N SER A 25 7.50 -19.68 15.46
CA SER A 25 6.99 -18.87 16.55
C SER A 25 6.99 -17.36 16.24
N SER A 26 5.86 -16.85 15.74
CA SER A 26 5.61 -15.40 15.64
C SER A 26 5.28 -14.82 17.01
N SER A 27 6.32 -14.60 17.81
CA SER A 27 6.25 -13.65 18.91
C SER A 27 5.87 -12.28 18.33
N VAL A 28 4.83 -11.65 18.88
CA VAL A 28 4.51 -10.24 18.62
C VAL A 28 5.67 -9.42 19.17
N GLN A 29 6.69 -9.22 18.33
CA GLN A 29 7.87 -8.46 18.68
C GLN A 29 7.55 -6.99 18.46
N PHE A 30 7.64 -6.18 19.52
CA PHE A 30 7.53 -4.71 19.50
C PHE A 30 8.72 -4.05 18.76
N GLY A 31 9.12 -4.57 17.60
CA GLY A 31 10.31 -4.17 16.85
C GLY A 31 9.99 -3.88 15.38
N HIS A 32 10.85 -3.07 14.75
CA HIS A 32 10.72 -2.76 13.33
C HIS A 32 10.83 -4.05 12.49
N PRO A 33 9.91 -4.33 11.56
CA PRO A 33 9.83 -5.63 10.87
C PRO A 33 11.09 -5.99 10.05
N LEU A 34 11.82 -4.97 9.61
CA LEU A 34 13.09 -5.11 8.88
C LEU A 34 14.34 -5.08 9.78
N TYR A 35 14.18 -5.05 11.10
CA TYR A 35 15.29 -5.06 12.04
C TYR A 35 15.09 -6.15 13.09
N SER A 36 16.02 -7.10 13.12
CA SER A 36 15.96 -8.19 14.08
C SER A 36 17.34 -8.76 14.34
N HIS A 37 17.60 -9.13 15.59
CA HIS A 37 18.90 -9.62 16.07
C HIS A 37 20.09 -8.72 15.70
N GLY A 38 19.90 -7.39 15.65
CA GLY A 38 20.98 -6.46 15.28
C GLY A 38 21.30 -6.44 13.79
N VAL A 39 20.38 -6.86 12.92
CA VAL A 39 20.60 -6.99 11.48
C VAL A 39 19.45 -6.38 10.67
N CYS A 40 19.78 -5.69 9.58
CA CYS A 40 18.84 -5.25 8.55
C CYS A 40 18.38 -6.45 7.71
N ARG A 41 17.07 -6.73 7.74
CA ARG A 41 16.40 -7.81 7.00
C ARG A 41 15.83 -7.37 5.66
N TRP A 42 16.29 -6.24 5.12
CA TRP A 42 15.96 -5.85 3.75
C TRP A 42 16.41 -6.96 2.78
N PRO A 43 15.60 -7.32 1.77
CA PRO A 43 15.97 -8.35 0.80
C PRO A 43 17.35 -8.08 0.18
N GLY A 44 18.30 -9.00 0.39
CA GLY A 44 19.66 -8.89 -0.14
C GLY A 44 20.63 -7.97 0.64
N CYS A 45 20.24 -7.43 1.81
CA CYS A 45 21.11 -6.55 2.60
C CYS A 45 21.93 -7.30 3.68
N GLY A 46 21.32 -7.65 4.81
CA GLY A 46 22.01 -8.35 5.91
C GLY A 46 23.01 -7.52 6.70
N VAL A 47 23.05 -6.19 6.55
CA VAL A 47 23.98 -5.32 7.28
C VAL A 47 23.70 -5.32 8.79
N ARG A 48 24.75 -5.48 9.59
CA ARG A 48 24.66 -5.38 11.05
C ARG A 48 24.45 -3.93 11.48
N CYS A 49 23.47 -3.72 12.33
CA CYS A 49 23.17 -2.43 12.93
C CYS A 49 23.23 -2.58 14.46
N THR A 50 24.02 -1.72 15.10
CA THR A 50 24.32 -1.77 16.54
C THR A 50 23.15 -1.41 17.43
N ASN A 51 22.20 -0.61 16.92
CA ASN A 51 20.94 -0.28 17.58
C ASN A 51 19.90 0.15 16.53
N VAL A 52 18.68 0.45 16.99
CA VAL A 52 17.56 0.90 16.13
C VAL A 52 17.88 2.23 15.42
N PHE A 53 18.64 3.13 16.04
CA PHE A 53 19.02 4.41 15.43
C PHE A 53 19.99 4.22 14.26
N ASP A 54 20.98 3.34 14.42
CA ASP A 54 21.93 2.97 13.37
C ASP A 54 21.24 2.21 12.23
N PHE A 55 20.26 1.37 12.57
CA PHE A 55 19.38 0.72 11.59
C PHE A 55 18.59 1.75 10.77
N ASN A 56 17.93 2.73 11.41
CA ASN A 56 17.17 3.76 10.70
C ASN A 56 18.06 4.59 9.77
N ARG A 57 19.26 4.96 10.23
CA ARG A 57 20.23 5.67 9.40
C ARG A 57 20.65 4.85 8.19
N HIS A 58 21.01 3.58 8.40
CA HIS A 58 21.36 2.65 7.33
C HIS A 58 20.20 2.44 6.35
N LEU A 59 18.98 2.25 6.85
CA LEU A 59 17.78 2.06 6.05
C LEU A 59 17.57 3.26 5.13
N HIS A 60 17.62 4.48 5.67
CA HIS A 60 17.42 5.69 4.86
C HIS A 60 18.56 5.96 3.86
N SER A 61 19.80 5.55 4.16
CA SER A 61 20.95 5.80 3.28
C SER A 61 21.17 4.71 2.22
N CYS A 62 20.89 3.45 2.53
CA CYS A 62 21.16 2.29 1.67
C CYS A 62 19.90 1.74 0.99
N HIS A 63 18.75 1.93 1.63
CA HIS A 63 17.43 1.53 1.13
C HIS A 63 16.49 2.73 1.18
N PRO A 64 16.83 3.86 0.53
CA PRO A 64 15.89 4.95 0.41
C PRO A 64 14.59 4.35 -0.11
N LEU A 65 13.53 4.45 0.71
CA LEU A 65 12.18 4.08 0.33
C LEU A 65 11.75 5.14 -0.68
N ASP A 66 12.26 4.97 -1.89
CA ASP A 66 12.15 5.79 -3.08
C ASP A 66 11.45 7.13 -2.84
N ASP A 67 12.22 8.18 -2.51
CA ASP A 67 11.78 9.58 -2.77
C ASP A 67 11.33 9.72 -4.24
N VAL A 68 11.89 8.88 -5.11
CA VAL A 68 11.50 8.64 -6.50
C VAL A 68 10.04 8.17 -6.64
N SER A 69 9.52 7.33 -5.74
CA SER A 69 8.15 6.83 -5.79
C SER A 69 7.14 7.93 -5.44
N MET A 70 7.47 8.77 -4.47
CA MET A 70 6.67 9.96 -4.13
C MET A 70 6.70 10.98 -5.28
N ALA A 71 7.88 11.23 -5.85
CA ALA A 71 8.03 12.08 -7.03
C ALA A 71 7.27 11.50 -8.25
N GLN A 72 7.27 10.17 -8.42
CA GLN A 72 6.55 9.49 -9.50
C GLN A 72 5.04 9.58 -9.31
N ALA A 73 4.53 9.49 -8.08
CA ALA A 73 3.10 9.70 -7.80
C ALA A 73 2.67 11.14 -8.11
N GLN A 74 3.50 12.13 -7.76
CA GLN A 74 3.26 13.54 -8.09
C GLN A 74 3.31 13.79 -9.61
N LEU A 75 4.30 13.20 -10.30
CA LEU A 75 4.43 13.29 -11.76
C LEU A 75 3.24 12.63 -12.46
N GLN A 76 2.78 11.47 -11.98
CA GLN A 76 1.63 10.79 -12.54
C GLN A 76 0.37 11.65 -12.48
N MET A 77 0.15 12.36 -11.36
CA MET A 77 -0.94 13.32 -11.23
C MET A 77 -0.83 14.47 -12.26
N HIS A 78 0.39 14.96 -12.51
CA HIS A 78 0.62 15.98 -13.54
C HIS A 78 0.29 15.48 -14.94
N ILE A 79 0.76 14.27 -15.28
CA ILE A 79 0.50 13.62 -16.58
C ILE A 79 -0.99 13.43 -16.80
N VAL A 80 -1.73 12.93 -15.80
CA VAL A 80 -3.18 12.73 -15.88
C VAL A 80 -3.90 14.07 -16.12
N ASN A 81 -3.53 15.13 -15.41
CA ASN A 81 -4.11 16.46 -15.63
C ASN A 81 -3.83 17.00 -17.03
N GLN A 82 -2.65 16.73 -17.59
CA GLN A 82 -2.31 17.11 -18.96
C GLN A 82 -3.16 16.33 -19.98
N GLN A 83 -3.33 15.02 -19.79
CA GLN A 83 -4.19 14.18 -20.64
C GLN A 83 -5.64 14.66 -20.61
N LEU A 84 -6.19 14.99 -19.44
CA LEU A 84 -7.54 15.55 -19.32
C LEU A 84 -7.69 16.87 -20.09
N LYS A 85 -6.69 17.75 -20.04
CA LYS A 85 -6.69 18.99 -20.84
C LYS A 85 -6.66 18.70 -22.34
N GLN A 86 -5.83 17.75 -22.79
CA GLN A 86 -5.77 17.35 -24.19
C GLN A 86 -7.11 16.83 -24.69
N LEU A 87 -7.74 15.92 -23.95
CA LEU A 87 -9.05 15.38 -24.30
C LEU A 87 -10.12 16.47 -24.40
N ASN A 88 -10.12 17.47 -23.50
CA ASN A 88 -11.05 18.58 -23.57
C ASN A 88 -10.83 19.44 -24.84
N ASN A 89 -9.57 19.69 -25.20
CA ASN A 89 -9.24 20.44 -26.41
C ASN A 89 -9.64 19.69 -27.68
N GLU A 90 -9.39 18.38 -27.72
CA GLU A 90 -9.83 17.52 -28.83
C GLU A 90 -11.36 17.49 -28.93
N ARG A 91 -12.08 17.36 -27.81
CA ARG A 91 -13.55 17.44 -27.78
C ARG A 91 -14.07 18.78 -28.32
N LYS A 92 -13.42 19.89 -28.00
CA LYS A 92 -13.80 21.21 -28.53
C LYS A 92 -13.58 21.29 -30.04
N ARG A 93 -12.43 20.80 -30.52
CA ARG A 93 -12.13 20.75 -31.97
C ARG A 93 -13.16 19.90 -32.71
N LEU A 94 -13.48 18.71 -32.19
CA LEU A 94 -14.49 17.84 -32.77
C LEU A 94 -15.88 18.52 -32.78
N GLN A 95 -16.27 19.20 -31.69
CA GLN A 95 -17.55 19.92 -31.68
C GLN A 95 -17.62 21.01 -32.76
N VAL A 96 -16.54 21.77 -32.97
CA VAL A 96 -16.49 22.76 -34.06
C VAL A 96 -16.65 22.08 -35.43
N LEU A 97 -16.03 20.91 -35.62
CA LEU A 97 -16.14 20.15 -36.87
C LEU A 97 -17.54 19.54 -37.10
N ILE A 98 -18.27 19.21 -36.04
CA ILE A 98 -19.59 18.55 -36.12
C ILE A 98 -20.74 19.56 -36.13
N SER A 99 -20.51 20.79 -35.64
CA SER A 99 -21.53 21.84 -35.49
C SER A 99 -21.56 22.84 -36.66
N ASN A 100 -20.72 22.63 -37.68
CA ASN A 100 -20.68 23.36 -38.94
C ASN A 100 -21.08 22.42 -40.09
#